data_AF-A0A7X9G8N8-F1
#
_entry.id   AF-A0A7X9G8N8-F1
#
_cell.length_a   1.000
_cell.length_b   1.000
_cell.length_c   1.000
_cell.angle_alpha   90.00
_cell.angle_beta   90.00
_cell.angle_gamma   90.00
#
_symmetry.space_group_name_H-M   'P 1'
#
loop_
_entity.id
_entity.type
_entity.pdbx_description
1 polymer ?
#
loop_
_entity_poly.entity_id
_entity_poly.type
_entity_poly.pdbx_seq_one_letter_code
_entity_poly.pdbx_strand_id
1 'polypeptide(L)'
;LSQLQNSEIVNALHGVGVDVRHCVFLAQPGSQFCTVAEAALARQSGVDLIGHGLVMEIIMAHAMGAMVSAFALAALQLPETAPTALRRADVLSTCQFASPDFIRGLRLAIPEIVKVHQASASAPPPLPEPSAGDILHEDYRRIKEPRSPLRSRLIRKNQPE
;
A
#
# COMPACT_ATOMS: atom_id res chain seq x y z
N LEU A 1 -6.53 -1.57 -4.82
CA LEU A 1 -6.80 -0.41 -3.94
C LEU A 1 -6.72 0.85 -4.80
N SER A 2 -7.64 1.80 -4.65
CA SER A 2 -7.68 2.98 -5.53
C SER A 2 -6.68 4.05 -5.07
N GLN A 3 -5.67 4.33 -5.89
CA GLN A 3 -4.68 5.36 -5.61
C GLN A 3 -5.31 6.76 -5.47
N LEU A 4 -6.31 7.07 -6.31
CA LEU A 4 -7.02 8.35 -6.27
C LEU A 4 -7.75 8.56 -4.94
N GLN A 5 -8.50 7.56 -4.47
CA GLN A 5 -9.20 7.66 -3.19
C GLN A 5 -8.24 7.86 -2.02
N ASN A 6 -7.10 7.15 -2.02
CA ASN A 6 -6.11 7.26 -0.97
C ASN A 6 -5.49 8.66 -0.91
N SER A 7 -5.22 9.29 -2.06
CA SER A 7 -4.67 10.65 -2.13
C SER A 7 -5.62 11.68 -1.51
N GLU A 8 -6.91 11.65 -1.84
CA GLU A 8 -7.89 12.57 -1.27
C GLU A 8 -7.98 12.45 0.26
N ILE A 9 -7.94 11.21 0.77
CA ILE A 9 -8.02 10.99 2.21
C ILE A 9 -6.75 11.46 2.92
N VAL A 10 -5.57 11.18 2.36
CA VAL A 10 -4.29 11.64 2.93
C VAL A 10 -4.22 13.16 2.98
N ASN A 11 -4.62 13.83 1.89
CA ASN A 11 -4.63 15.30 1.81
C ASN A 11 -5.60 15.91 2.83
N ALA A 12 -6.81 15.35 2.94
CA ALA A 12 -7.83 15.81 3.89
C ALA A 12 -7.40 15.60 5.35
N LEU A 13 -6.78 14.46 5.67
CA LEU A 13 -6.26 14.17 7.01
C LEU A 13 -5.07 15.08 7.36
N HIS A 14 -4.17 15.33 6.42
CA HIS A 14 -3.06 16.27 6.64
C HIS A 14 -3.59 17.69 6.93
N GLY A 15 -4.64 18.14 6.23
CA GLY A 15 -5.28 19.44 6.46
C GLY A 15 -5.89 19.62 7.87
N VAL A 16 -6.13 18.54 8.61
CA VAL A 16 -6.59 18.57 10.01
C VAL A 16 -5.49 18.22 11.01
N GLY A 17 -4.24 18.09 10.56
CA GLY A 17 -3.07 17.78 11.40
C GLY A 17 -2.85 16.29 11.67
N VAL A 18 -3.47 15.41 10.88
CA VAL A 18 -3.30 13.95 10.99
C VAL A 18 -2.42 13.45 9.84
N ASP A 19 -1.17 13.12 10.16
CA ASP A 19 -0.25 12.53 9.19
C ASP A 19 -0.43 11.01 9.09
N VAL A 20 -0.79 10.55 7.90
CA VAL A 20 -1.00 9.13 7.61
C VAL A 20 0.27 8.51 7.05
N ARG A 21 0.59 7.29 7.49
CA ARG A 21 1.66 6.47 6.92
C ARG A 21 1.08 5.22 6.28
N HIS A 22 1.63 4.84 5.13
CA HIS A 22 1.37 3.53 4.55
C HIS A 22 2.00 2.45 5.42
N CYS A 23 1.32 1.32 5.53
CA CYS A 23 1.76 0.21 6.37
C CYS A 23 1.27 -1.13 5.82
N VAL A 24 1.96 -2.20 6.21
CA VAL A 24 1.50 -3.57 6.04
C VAL A 24 0.76 -3.99 7.31
N PHE A 25 -0.53 -4.30 7.16
CA PHE A 25 -1.40 -4.75 8.24
C PHE A 25 -1.57 -6.27 8.21
N LEU A 26 -1.39 -6.92 9.35
CA LEU A 26 -1.67 -8.34 9.55
C LEU A 26 -2.91 -8.52 10.41
N ALA A 27 -3.89 -9.27 9.89
CA ALA A 27 -5.01 -9.75 10.69
C ALA A 27 -4.63 -11.06 11.41
N GLN A 28 -4.77 -11.10 12.73
CA GLN A 28 -4.61 -12.28 13.56
C GLN A 28 -5.97 -12.74 14.09
N PRO A 29 -6.29 -14.05 14.03
CA PRO A 29 -7.55 -14.55 14.58
C PRO A 29 -7.59 -14.45 16.11
N GLY A 30 -8.80 -14.32 16.65
CA GLY A 30 -9.05 -14.25 18.10
C GLY A 30 -9.28 -12.84 18.62
N SER A 31 -9.20 -12.69 19.93
CA SER A 31 -9.43 -11.41 20.64
C SER A 31 -8.34 -11.06 21.66
N GLN A 32 -7.38 -11.97 21.81
CA GLN A 32 -6.20 -11.81 22.63
C GLN A 32 -5.20 -10.89 21.95
N PHE A 33 -4.50 -10.06 22.73
CA PHE A 33 -3.38 -9.30 22.20
C PHE A 33 -2.29 -10.23 21.68
N CYS A 34 -1.65 -9.79 20.60
CA CYS A 34 -0.47 -10.44 20.04
C CYS A 34 0.61 -10.58 21.12
N THR A 35 1.23 -11.75 21.21
CA THR A 35 2.38 -11.96 22.09
C THR A 35 3.64 -11.31 21.51
N VAL A 36 4.65 -11.05 22.35
CA VAL A 36 5.93 -10.49 21.88
C VAL A 36 6.60 -11.37 20.82
N ALA A 37 6.51 -12.69 20.97
CA ALA A 37 7.07 -13.64 20.01
C ALA A 37 6.33 -13.61 18.66
N GLU A 38 5.00 -13.59 18.67
CA GLU A 38 4.18 -13.45 17.46
C GLU A 38 4.46 -12.11 16.76
N ALA A 39 4.58 -11.02 17.51
CA ALA A 39 4.89 -9.70 16.96
C ALA A 39 6.30 -9.66 16.35
N ALA A 40 7.29 -10.32 16.97
CA ALA A 40 8.63 -10.43 16.41
C ALA A 40 8.64 -11.20 15.09
N LEU A 41 7.88 -12.31 15.00
CA LEU A 41 7.73 -13.07 13.77
C LEU A 41 7.01 -12.27 12.67
N ALA A 42 5.94 -11.56 13.02
CA ALA A 42 5.22 -10.69 12.09
C ALA A 42 6.13 -9.59 11.54
N ARG A 43 6.94 -8.95 12.40
CA ARG A 43 7.89 -7.92 11.99
C ARG A 43 8.96 -8.44 11.03
N GLN A 44 9.44 -9.68 11.22
CA GLN A 44 10.36 -10.32 10.27
C GLN A 44 9.72 -10.50 8.88
N SER A 45 8.39 -10.61 8.82
CA SER A 45 7.61 -10.66 7.57
C SER A 45 7.28 -9.27 7.00
N GLY A 46 7.84 -8.19 7.55
CA GLY A 46 7.59 -6.81 7.09
C GLY A 46 6.24 -6.24 7.53
N VAL A 47 5.60 -6.82 8.56
CA VAL A 47 4.35 -6.29 9.12
C VAL A 47 4.64 -5.10 10.03
N ASP A 48 3.89 -4.02 9.84
CA ASP A 48 3.97 -2.80 10.65
C ASP A 48 2.90 -2.78 11.76
N LEU A 49 1.70 -3.29 11.47
CA LEU A 49 0.55 -3.29 12.39
C LEU A 49 -0.14 -4.65 12.44
N ILE A 50 -0.59 -5.03 13.63
CA ILE A 50 -1.33 -6.26 13.88
C ILE A 50 -2.68 -5.90 14.50
N GLY A 51 -3.75 -6.54 14.03
CA GLY A 51 -5.08 -6.41 14.62
C GLY A 51 -5.96 -7.61 14.26
N HIS A 52 -7.27 -7.48 14.50
CA HIS A 52 -8.18 -8.64 14.42
C HIS A 52 -9.26 -8.54 13.34
N GLY A 53 -9.33 -7.42 12.61
CA GLY A 53 -10.34 -7.19 11.58
C GLY A 53 -9.72 -6.67 10.29
N LEU A 54 -10.48 -5.85 9.56
CA LEU A 54 -10.13 -5.20 8.29
C LEU A 54 -9.96 -6.17 7.11
N VAL A 55 -9.10 -7.18 7.22
CA VAL A 55 -8.67 -7.98 6.06
C VAL A 55 -9.85 -8.72 5.41
N MET A 56 -10.73 -9.34 6.20
CA MET A 56 -11.85 -10.10 5.66
C MET A 56 -12.92 -9.19 5.04
N GLU A 57 -13.15 -8.03 5.64
CA GLU A 57 -14.07 -7.01 5.15
C GLU A 57 -13.56 -6.42 3.82
N ILE A 58 -12.26 -6.17 3.71
CA ILE A 58 -11.62 -5.69 2.47
C ILE A 58 -11.73 -6.74 1.36
N ILE A 59 -11.43 -8.02 1.66
CA ILE A 59 -11.54 -9.11 0.67
C ILE A 59 -13.00 -9.23 0.18
N MET A 60 -13.96 -9.19 1.10
CA MET A 60 -15.38 -9.25 0.76
C MET A 60 -15.82 -8.05 -0.09
N ALA A 61 -15.45 -6.83 0.32
CA ALA A 61 -15.76 -5.62 -0.42
C ALA A 61 -15.18 -5.66 -1.84
N HIS A 62 -13.94 -6.13 -1.98
CA HIS A 62 -13.31 -6.34 -3.28
C HIS A 62 -14.05 -7.39 -4.12
N ALA A 63 -14.46 -8.52 -3.53
CA ALA A 63 -15.24 -9.55 -4.22
C ALA A 63 -16.61 -9.04 -4.71
N MET A 64 -17.18 -8.04 -4.03
CA MET A 64 -18.41 -7.35 -4.44
C MET A 64 -18.17 -6.21 -5.45
N GLY A 65 -16.94 -6.01 -5.92
CA GLY A 65 -16.58 -4.94 -6.86
C GLY A 65 -16.56 -3.53 -6.23
N ALA A 66 -16.56 -3.43 -4.90
CA ALA A 66 -16.45 -2.14 -4.22
C ALA A 66 -15.01 -1.63 -4.25
N MET A 67 -14.86 -0.31 -4.40
CA MET A 67 -13.60 0.37 -4.16
C MET A 67 -13.37 0.51 -2.66
N VAL A 68 -12.14 0.24 -2.21
CA VAL A 68 -11.81 0.18 -0.79
C VAL A 68 -10.59 1.04 -0.49
N SER A 69 -10.70 1.84 0.57
CA SER A 69 -9.61 2.47 1.30
C SER A 69 -9.72 2.04 2.77
N ALA A 70 -8.59 1.73 3.40
CA ALA A 70 -8.55 1.21 4.76
C ALA A 70 -7.57 2.01 5.61
N PHE A 71 -7.93 2.19 6.88
CA PHE A 71 -7.10 2.86 7.88
C PHE A 71 -7.02 1.98 9.11
N ALA A 72 -5.82 1.92 9.68
CA ALA A 72 -5.58 1.31 10.97
C ALA A 72 -5.03 2.39 11.90
N LEU A 73 -5.63 2.54 13.07
CA LEU A 73 -5.08 3.34 14.15
C LEU A 73 -4.15 2.46 14.98
N ALA A 74 -2.87 2.83 15.05
CA ALA A 74 -1.90 2.21 15.94
C ALA A 74 -2.22 2.57 17.40
N ALA A 75 -3.15 1.85 18.02
CA ALA A 75 -3.70 2.22 19.33
C ALA A 75 -2.75 1.90 20.50
N LEU A 76 -1.85 0.94 20.31
CA LEU A 76 -0.86 0.50 21.29
C LEU A 76 0.45 0.15 20.60
N GLN A 77 1.55 0.32 21.33
CA GLN A 77 2.86 -0.19 20.96
C GLN A 77 3.20 -1.41 21.84
N LEU A 78 3.59 -2.52 21.23
CA LEU A 78 4.06 -3.67 22.00
C LEU A 78 5.43 -3.36 22.63
N PRO A 79 5.63 -3.70 23.91
CA PRO A 79 6.93 -3.53 24.56
C PRO A 79 7.95 -4.52 24.00
N GLU A 80 9.20 -4.08 23.86
CA GLU A 80 10.27 -4.89 23.26
C GLU A 80 10.92 -5.87 24.25
N THR A 81 10.94 -5.54 25.55
CA THR A 81 11.79 -6.22 26.53
C THR A 81 11.08 -6.74 27.77
N ALA A 82 10.09 -6.02 28.31
CA ALA A 82 9.34 -6.44 29.49
C ALA A 82 7.83 -6.50 29.21
N PRO A 83 7.10 -7.54 29.67
CA PRO A 83 5.67 -7.63 29.47
C PRO A 83 4.97 -6.57 30.33
N THR A 84 4.74 -5.40 29.73
CA THR A 84 3.75 -4.46 30.27
C THR A 84 2.39 -5.05 29.94
N ALA A 85 1.52 -5.16 30.95
CA ALA A 85 0.18 -5.69 30.75
C ALA A 85 -0.60 -4.76 29.80
N LEU A 86 -0.82 -5.20 28.56
CA LEU A 86 -1.63 -4.50 27.59
C LEU A 86 -3.09 -4.54 28.03
N ARG A 87 -3.75 -3.38 28.10
CA ARG A 87 -5.15 -3.29 28.52
C ARG A 87 -6.00 -2.72 27.41
N ARG A 88 -7.21 -3.27 27.30
CA ARG A 88 -8.23 -2.75 26.36
C ARG A 88 -8.61 -1.30 26.68
N ALA A 89 -8.53 -0.88 27.95
CA ALA A 89 -8.79 0.49 28.35
C ALA A 89 -7.81 1.48 27.68
N ASP A 90 -6.54 1.09 27.53
CA ASP A 90 -5.52 1.93 26.90
C ASP A 90 -5.79 2.08 25.40
N VAL A 91 -6.20 1.00 24.73
CA VAL A 91 -6.70 1.04 23.33
C VAL A 91 -7.82 2.06 23.19
N LEU A 92 -8.83 1.97 24.06
CA LEU A 92 -10.00 2.85 24.02
C LEU A 92 -9.63 4.32 24.27
N SER A 93 -8.71 4.58 25.19
CA SER A 93 -8.22 5.92 25.47
C SER A 93 -7.53 6.52 24.24
N THR A 94 -6.65 5.76 23.57
CA THR A 94 -5.99 6.21 22.33
C THR A 94 -7.01 6.46 21.22
N CYS A 95 -8.00 5.57 21.06
CA CYS A 95 -9.08 5.76 20.09
C CYS A 95 -9.88 7.03 20.38
N GLN A 96 -10.27 7.27 21.64
CA GLN A 96 -11.02 8.47 22.04
C GLN A 96 -10.22 9.75 21.78
N PHE A 97 -8.93 9.73 22.05
CA PHE A 97 -8.04 10.85 21.79
C PHE A 97 -7.92 11.17 20.28
N ALA A 98 -7.72 10.15 19.44
CA ALA A 98 -7.49 10.35 18.01
C ALA A 98 -8.77 10.55 17.18
N SER A 99 -9.93 10.11 17.68
CA SER A 99 -11.19 10.11 16.93
C SER A 99 -11.65 11.48 16.42
N PRO A 100 -11.59 12.60 17.19
CA PRO A 100 -12.13 13.88 16.74
C PRO A 100 -11.49 14.38 15.45
N ASP A 101 -10.16 14.35 15.37
CA ASP A 101 -9.43 14.83 14.19
C ASP A 101 -9.57 13.86 13.02
N PHE A 102 -9.56 12.55 13.30
CA PHE A 102 -9.80 11.54 12.26
C PHE A 102 -11.20 11.70 11.62
N ILE A 103 -12.24 11.90 12.44
CA ILE A 103 -13.61 12.15 11.98
C ILE A 103 -13.69 13.47 11.20
N ARG A 104 -13.01 14.53 11.65
CA ARG A 104 -12.93 15.80 10.91
C ARG A 104 -12.31 15.61 9.54
N GLY A 105 -11.18 14.90 9.45
CA GLY A 105 -10.52 14.60 8.18
C GLY A 105 -11.40 13.78 7.25
N LEU A 106 -12.06 12.73 7.75
CA LEU A 106 -13.00 11.92 6.96
C LEU A 106 -14.19 12.73 6.42
N ARG A 107 -14.72 13.68 7.22
CA ARG A 107 -15.81 14.57 6.78
C ARG A 107 -15.37 15.48 5.62
N LEU A 108 -14.09 15.85 5.55
CA LEU A 108 -13.52 16.60 4.44
C LEU A 108 -13.22 15.69 3.24
N ALA A 109 -12.72 14.48 3.48
CA ALA A 109 -12.32 13.53 2.43
C ALA A 109 -13.50 12.98 1.63
N ILE A 110 -14.59 12.57 2.32
CA ILE A 110 -15.71 11.86 1.68
C ILE A 110 -16.32 12.66 0.51
N PRO A 111 -16.65 13.96 0.66
CA PRO A 111 -17.15 14.77 -0.46
C PRO A 111 -16.18 14.82 -1.64
N GLU A 112 -14.87 14.96 -1.40
CA GLU A 112 -13.87 15.02 -2.46
C GLU A 112 -13.73 13.68 -3.19
N ILE A 113 -13.75 12.56 -2.47
CA ILE A 113 -13.76 11.22 -3.06
C ILE A 113 -14.97 11.05 -3.99
N VAL A 114 -16.16 11.48 -3.55
CA VAL A 114 -17.38 11.40 -4.37
C VAL A 114 -17.26 12.26 -5.62
N LYS A 115 -16.76 13.49 -5.50
CA LYS A 115 -16.54 14.40 -6.64
C LYS A 115 -15.56 13.80 -7.65
N VAL A 116 -14.41 13.31 -7.18
CA VAL A 116 -13.38 12.71 -8.03
C VAL A 116 -13.95 11.48 -8.75
N HIS A 117 -14.69 10.63 -8.04
CA HIS A 117 -15.30 9.44 -8.66
C HIS A 117 -16.32 9.80 -9.75
N GLN A 118 -17.17 10.80 -9.50
CA GLN A 118 -18.12 11.30 -10.51
C GLN A 118 -17.40 11.91 -11.73
N ALA A 119 -16.33 12.68 -11.49
CA ALA A 119 -15.52 13.25 -12.55
C ALA A 119 -14.83 12.16 -13.38
N SER A 120 -14.26 11.12 -12.74
CA SER A 120 -13.64 9.99 -13.43
C SER A 120 -14.63 9.16 -14.24
N ALA A 121 -15.88 9.03 -13.79
CA ALA A 121 -16.94 8.38 -14.57
C ALA A 121 -17.33 9.18 -15.83
N SER A 122 -17.11 10.49 -15.83
CA SER A 122 -17.35 11.39 -16.97
C SER A 122 -16.12 11.64 -17.86
N ALA A 123 -14.94 11.24 -17.39
CA ALA A 123 -13.69 11.40 -18.13
C ALA A 123 -13.57 10.33 -19.23
N PRO A 124 -12.91 10.63 -20.37
CA PRO A 124 -12.51 9.59 -21.31
C PRO A 124 -11.72 8.50 -20.57
N PRO A 125 -11.84 7.22 -20.97
CA PRO A 125 -11.25 6.11 -20.25
C PRO A 125 -9.76 6.39 -20.01
N PRO A 126 -9.23 6.07 -18.80
CA PRO A 126 -7.81 6.22 -18.55
C PRO A 126 -7.04 5.49 -19.65
N LEU A 127 -5.90 6.06 -20.04
CA LEU A 127 -4.99 5.38 -20.95
C LEU A 127 -4.80 3.94 -20.44
N PRO A 128 -4.84 2.93 -21.33
CA PRO A 128 -4.72 1.54 -20.92
C PRO A 128 -3.52 1.38 -20.00
N GLU A 129 -3.68 0.63 -18.90
CA GLU A 129 -2.56 0.40 -17.98
C GLU A 129 -1.37 -0.10 -18.79
N PRO A 130 -0.20 0.56 -18.69
CA PRO A 130 0.95 0.16 -19.48
C PRO A 130 1.27 -1.28 -19.09
N SER A 131 1.19 -2.20 -20.05
CA SER A 131 1.62 -3.57 -19.78
C SER A 131 3.12 -3.52 -19.51
N ALA A 132 3.62 -4.45 -18.68
CA ALA A 132 5.07 -4.55 -18.47
C ALA A 132 5.84 -4.69 -19.80
N GLY A 133 5.20 -5.17 -20.87
CA GLY A 133 5.75 -5.16 -22.22
C GLY A 133 5.96 -3.76 -22.79
N ASP A 134 5.00 -2.85 -22.60
CA ASP A 134 5.04 -1.48 -23.15
C ASP A 134 6.14 -0.63 -22.47
N ILE A 135 6.33 -0.81 -21.17
CA ILE A 135 7.40 -0.16 -20.38
C ILE A 135 8.79 -0.63 -20.85
N LEU A 136 8.91 -1.90 -21.24
CA LEU A 136 10.19 -2.47 -21.70
C LEU A 136 10.50 -2.17 -23.17
N HIS A 137 9.52 -1.75 -23.98
CA HIS A 137 9.70 -1.51 -25.41
C HIS A 137 10.27 -0.13 -25.75
N GLU A 138 10.06 0.91 -24.92
CA GLU A 138 10.50 2.27 -25.25
C GLU A 138 11.91 2.62 -24.76
N ASP A 139 12.37 2.07 -23.63
CA ASP A 139 13.62 2.54 -23.00
C ASP A 139 14.89 1.76 -23.37
N TYR A 140 14.77 0.56 -23.96
CA TYR A 140 15.94 -0.16 -24.48
C TYR A 140 16.16 0.13 -25.97
N ARG A 141 16.48 1.39 -26.31
CA ARG A 141 17.34 1.64 -27.47
C ARG A 141 18.72 1.07 -27.15
N ARG A 142 18.86 -0.24 -27.38
CA ARG A 142 20.15 -0.94 -27.37
C ARG A 142 21.08 -0.14 -28.28
N ILE A 143 22.02 0.58 -27.69
CA ILE A 143 23.06 1.31 -28.43
C ILE A 143 23.70 0.24 -29.32
N LYS A 144 23.41 0.28 -30.62
CA LYS A 144 24.10 -0.57 -31.58
C LYS A 144 25.53 -0.08 -31.58
N GLU A 145 26.40 -0.76 -30.84
CA GLU A 145 27.84 -0.57 -30.99
C GLU A 145 28.15 -0.65 -32.50
N PRO A 146 28.90 0.31 -33.07
CA PRO A 146 29.32 0.22 -34.45
C PRO A 146 30.15 -1.06 -34.58
N ARG A 147 29.65 -2.02 -35.36
CA ARG A 147 30.37 -3.26 -35.66
C ARG A 147 31.74 -2.89 -36.20
N SER A 148 32.78 -3.11 -35.40
CA SER A 148 34.14 -2.91 -35.89
C SER A 148 34.38 -3.88 -37.06
N PRO A 149 34.98 -3.42 -38.17
CA PRO A 149 35.14 -4.21 -39.39
C PRO A 149 36.15 -5.37 -39.21
N LEU A 150 36.72 -5.55 -38.02
CA LEU A 150 37.76 -6.53 -37.74
C LEU A 150 37.20 -7.90 -37.29
N ARG A 151 35.95 -7.98 -36.80
CA ARG A 151 35.37 -9.27 -36.35
C ARG A 151 34.79 -10.14 -37.47
N SER A 152 34.55 -9.61 -38.66
CA SER A 152 34.01 -10.40 -39.79
C SER A 152 35.06 -11.24 -40.52
N ARG A 153 36.36 -11.00 -40.31
CA ARG A 153 37.44 -11.75 -40.96
C ARG A 153 37.93 -12.98 -40.18
N LEU A 154 37.58 -13.11 -38.90
CA LEU A 154 38.03 -14.23 -38.06
C LEU A 154 37.11 -15.46 -38.09
N ILE A 155 35.87 -15.33 -38.60
CA ILE A 155 34.93 -16.46 -38.66
C ILE A 155 35.07 -17.26 -39.98
N ARG A 156 35.68 -16.69 -41.03
CA ARG A 156 35.84 -17.37 -42.33
C ARG A 156 37.09 -18.25 -42.48
N LYS A 157 37.96 -18.36 -41.47
CA LYS A 157 39.24 -19.08 -41.61
C LYS A 157 39.30 -20.47 -40.94
N ASN A 158 38.24 -20.93 -40.29
CA ASN A 158 38.20 -22.24 -39.60
C ASN A 158 37.09 -23.16 -40.12
N GLN A 159 37.10 -23.48 -41.41
CA GLN A 159 36.50 -24.72 -41.92
C GLN A 159 37.51 -25.39 -42.87
N PRO A 160 38.08 -26.56 -42.51
CA PRO A 160 38.81 -27.39 -43.45
C PRO A 160 37.83 -28.16 -44.36
N GLU A 161 38.29 -28.47 -45.57
CA GLU A 161 37.59 -29.21 -46.63
C GLU A 161 37.11 -30.62 -46.21
#